data_AF-A0A6B3DMF0-F1
#
_entry.id   AF-A0A6B3DMF0-F1
#
_cell.length_a   1.000
_cell.length_b   1.000
_cell.length_c   1.000
_cell.angle_alpha   90.00
_cell.angle_beta   90.00
_cell.angle_gamma   90.00
#
_symmetry.space_group_name_H-M   'P 1'
#
loop_
_entity.id
_entity.type
_entity.pdbx_description
1 polymer ?
#
loop_
_entity_poly.entity_id
_entity_poly.type
_entity_poly.pdbx_seq_one_letter_code
_entity_poly.pdbx_strand_id
1 'polypeptide(L)'
;MAEPWQPTTTRRGAVPGPASPAWSKREALVLPDGCMDLLWSEGRLLVAGPDTRAFEPAGPPAHWAGLRFFPGTAPGYLAVPAHELRDRRVDLADLWPAPAVRRLRDRVEAAPSAATALEAAALERA
;
A
#
# COMPACT_ATOMS: atom_id res chain seq x y z
N MET A 1 -27.73 27.32 16.63
CA MET A 1 -26.30 27.44 17.02
C MET A 1 -25.68 26.08 16.76
N ALA A 2 -24.80 25.99 15.77
CA ALA A 2 -24.23 24.73 15.29
C ALA A 2 -23.07 24.33 16.21
N GLU A 3 -23.12 23.12 16.74
CA GLU A 3 -22.05 22.52 17.54
C GLU A 3 -20.84 22.17 16.65
N PRO A 4 -19.60 22.40 17.11
CA PRO A 4 -18.40 22.09 16.36
C PRO A 4 -18.13 20.58 16.29
N TRP A 5 -17.82 20.12 15.07
CA TRP A 5 -17.40 18.78 14.70
C TRP A 5 -16.19 18.29 15.51
N GLN A 6 -16.32 17.11 16.13
CA GLN A 6 -15.27 16.40 16.88
C GLN A 6 -14.93 15.10 16.14
N PRO A 7 -13.75 14.93 15.54
CA PRO A 7 -13.35 13.63 15.03
C PRO A 7 -12.67 12.83 16.14
N THR A 8 -13.42 11.94 16.79
CA THR A 8 -12.83 10.76 17.44
C THR A 8 -13.53 9.52 16.92
N THR A 9 -12.81 8.69 16.18
CA THR A 9 -13.03 7.24 16.17
C THR A 9 -11.71 6.53 15.92
N THR A 10 -11.08 6.12 17.02
CA THR A 10 -10.24 4.93 17.09
C THR A 10 -11.12 3.73 16.75
N ARG A 11 -10.89 3.06 15.62
CA ARG A 11 -11.65 1.84 15.28
C ARG A 11 -11.07 0.64 16.03
N ARG A 12 -11.48 0.49 17.29
CA ARG A 12 -11.40 -0.77 18.05
C ARG A 12 -12.54 -1.67 17.54
N GLY A 13 -12.23 -2.94 17.24
CA GLY A 13 -13.18 -3.87 16.63
C GLY A 13 -14.43 -4.12 17.48
N ALA A 14 -15.59 -4.18 16.80
CA ALA A 14 -16.79 -4.90 17.23
C ALA A 14 -17.74 -5.09 16.03
N VAL A 15 -18.38 -6.26 15.95
CA VAL A 15 -19.43 -6.65 14.98
C VAL A 15 -20.78 -6.74 15.74
N PRO A 16 -21.93 -6.31 15.16
CA PRO A 16 -23.04 -7.26 14.95
C PRO A 16 -23.89 -7.01 13.66
N GLY A 17 -24.67 -8.02 13.22
CA GLY A 17 -25.22 -8.24 11.86
C GLY A 17 -26.61 -7.63 11.51
N PRO A 18 -27.44 -8.21 10.58
CA PRO A 18 -27.52 -9.62 10.18
C PRO A 18 -27.28 -9.95 8.68
N ALA A 19 -26.91 -11.21 8.47
CA ALA A 19 -26.94 -12.02 7.24
C ALA A 19 -26.05 -11.60 6.05
N SER A 20 -24.77 -11.91 6.16
CA SER A 20 -23.96 -12.29 5.00
C SER A 20 -23.19 -13.56 5.36
N PRO A 21 -23.04 -14.52 4.44
CA PRO A 21 -22.74 -15.91 4.77
C PRO A 21 -21.47 -16.00 5.61
N ALA A 22 -21.55 -16.80 6.67
CA ALA A 22 -20.43 -17.08 7.54
C ALA A 22 -19.27 -17.61 6.68
N TRP A 23 -18.26 -16.79 6.45
CA TRP A 23 -16.99 -17.27 5.94
C TRP A 23 -16.41 -18.16 7.04
N SER A 24 -16.66 -19.47 6.91
CA SER A 24 -15.94 -20.46 7.68
C SER A 24 -14.46 -20.22 7.41
N LYS A 25 -13.67 -20.20 8.48
CA LYS A 25 -12.22 -20.07 8.49
C LYS A 25 -11.60 -21.28 7.77
N ARG A 26 -11.75 -21.32 6.46
CA ARG A 26 -11.10 -22.22 5.51
C ARG A 26 -10.44 -21.31 4.50
N GLU A 27 -9.14 -21.14 4.69
CA GLU A 27 -8.16 -20.82 3.65
C GLU A 27 -8.75 -20.00 2.51
N ALA A 28 -8.88 -18.69 2.72
CA ALA A 28 -9.22 -17.77 1.65
C ALA A 28 -8.07 -17.82 0.64
N LEU A 29 -8.23 -18.64 -0.39
CA LEU A 29 -7.33 -18.68 -1.52
C LEU A 29 -7.30 -17.29 -2.14
N VAL A 30 -6.17 -16.60 -1.98
CA VAL A 30 -5.88 -15.34 -2.66
C VAL A 30 -5.54 -15.72 -4.10
N LEU A 31 -6.45 -15.44 -5.04
CA LEU A 31 -6.14 -15.54 -6.46
C LEU A 31 -5.00 -14.56 -6.78
N PRO A 32 -4.02 -14.91 -7.62
CA PRO A 32 -2.99 -13.98 -8.05
C PRO A 32 -3.66 -12.85 -8.82
N ASP A 33 -3.89 -11.74 -8.13
CA ASP A 33 -4.58 -10.58 -8.68
C ASP A 33 -3.68 -9.78 -9.64
N GLY A 34 -2.36 -10.03 -9.62
CA GLY A 34 -1.38 -9.28 -10.39
C GLY A 34 -1.24 -7.82 -9.95
N CYS A 35 -1.89 -7.43 -8.85
CA CYS A 35 -1.78 -6.11 -8.26
C CYS A 35 -0.42 -5.97 -7.57
N MET A 36 0.08 -4.75 -7.52
CA MET A 36 1.29 -4.40 -6.78
C MET A 36 0.99 -3.15 -5.97
N ASP A 37 1.65 -2.98 -4.84
CA ASP A 37 1.48 -1.82 -3.99
C ASP A 37 2.80 -1.09 -3.79
N LEU A 38 2.76 0.24 -3.85
CA LEU A 38 3.81 1.11 -3.33
C LEU A 38 3.39 1.61 -1.96
N LEU A 39 4.18 1.30 -0.95
CA LEU A 39 3.90 1.54 0.45
C LEU A 39 4.89 2.57 1.01
N TRP A 40 4.38 3.42 1.90
CA TRP A 40 5.13 4.42 2.62
C TRP A 40 4.88 4.31 4.12
N SER A 41 5.95 4.30 4.90
CA SER A 41 5.88 4.43 6.36
C SER A 41 7.19 5.00 6.90
N GLU A 42 7.11 5.99 7.78
CA GLU A 42 8.24 6.50 8.58
C GLU A 42 9.53 6.73 7.76
N GLY A 43 9.44 7.43 6.62
CA GLY A 43 10.61 7.75 5.80
C GLY A 43 11.01 6.67 4.78
N ARG A 44 10.32 5.52 4.73
CA ARG A 44 10.68 4.35 3.93
C ARG A 44 9.64 4.05 2.85
N LEU A 45 10.13 3.75 1.64
CA LEU A 45 9.34 3.33 0.49
C LEU A 45 9.55 1.84 0.23
N LEU A 46 8.47 1.07 0.24
CA LEU A 46 8.49 -0.37 -0.01
C LEU A 46 7.61 -0.70 -1.21
N VAL A 47 8.05 -1.64 -2.03
CA VAL A 47 7.24 -2.21 -3.10
C VAL A 47 6.82 -3.61 -2.70
N ALA A 48 5.51 -3.81 -2.63
CA ALA A 48 4.89 -5.12 -2.52
C ALA A 48 4.54 -5.60 -3.92
N GLY A 49 5.21 -6.66 -4.35
CA GLY A 49 4.81 -7.33 -5.59
C GLY A 49 3.53 -8.16 -5.41
N PRO A 50 3.06 -8.78 -6.50
CA PRO A 50 1.81 -9.54 -6.47
C PRO A 50 1.93 -10.71 -5.51
N ASP A 51 0.95 -10.80 -4.61
CA ASP A 51 0.86 -11.86 -3.62
C ASP A 51 0.06 -13.04 -4.18
N THR A 52 0.62 -14.23 -4.04
CA THR A 52 -0.08 -15.50 -4.27
C THR A 52 -0.61 -16.11 -2.96
N ARG A 53 -0.28 -15.48 -1.82
CA ARG A 53 -0.62 -15.92 -0.47
C ARG A 53 -0.91 -14.72 0.43
N ALA A 54 -1.72 -14.93 1.47
CA ALA A 54 -1.92 -13.90 2.48
C ALA A 54 -0.58 -13.51 3.14
N PHE A 55 -0.35 -12.20 3.26
CA PHE A 55 0.80 -11.64 3.95
C PHE A 55 0.38 -11.07 5.31
N GLU A 56 1.10 -11.46 6.35
CA GLU A 56 0.96 -10.87 7.70
C GLU A 56 2.20 -10.03 8.00
N PRO A 57 2.08 -8.70 8.12
CA PRO A 57 3.20 -7.85 8.48
C PRO A 57 3.74 -8.21 9.86
N ALA A 58 5.04 -8.47 9.95
CA ALA A 58 5.72 -8.66 11.23
C ALA A 58 6.18 -7.30 11.78
N GLY A 59 5.95 -7.06 13.07
CA GLY A 59 6.43 -5.87 13.78
C GLY A 59 5.34 -5.13 14.57
N PRO A 60 5.71 -4.05 15.27
CA PRO A 60 4.74 -3.20 15.94
C PRO A 60 3.81 -2.53 14.92
N PRO A 61 2.58 -2.14 15.30
CA PRO A 61 1.70 -1.36 14.45
C PRO A 61 2.38 -0.06 14.00
N ALA A 62 2.38 0.18 12.69
CA ALA A 62 2.90 1.40 12.09
C ALA A 62 1.85 2.03 11.18
N HIS A 63 1.95 3.35 10.96
CA HIS A 63 1.09 4.03 10.00
C HIS A 63 1.63 3.83 8.59
N TRP A 64 0.77 3.34 7.70
CA TRP A 64 1.09 3.08 6.31
C TRP A 64 0.21 3.93 5.41
N ALA A 65 0.83 4.58 4.42
CA ALA A 65 0.14 5.05 3.23
C ALA A 65 0.48 4.11 2.08
N GLY A 66 -0.48 3.82 1.22
CA GLY A 66 -0.28 2.88 0.11
C GLY A 66 -0.97 3.35 -1.16
N LEU A 67 -0.35 3.05 -2.28
CA LEU A 67 -0.92 3.16 -3.63
C LEU A 67 -0.99 1.76 -4.23
N ARG A 68 -2.20 1.32 -4.58
CA ARG A 68 -2.43 0.04 -5.27
C ARG A 68 -2.47 0.27 -6.78
N PHE A 69 -1.57 -0.39 -7.49
CA PHE A 69 -1.60 -0.41 -8.95
C PHE A 69 -2.61 -1.44 -9.45
N PHE A 70 -3.33 -1.08 -10.51
CA PHE A 70 -4.09 -2.06 -11.26
C PHE A 70 -3.13 -3.09 -11.90
N PRO A 71 -3.60 -4.33 -12.13
CA PRO A 71 -2.78 -5.39 -12.69
C PRO A 71 -2.14 -4.96 -14.02
N GLY A 72 -0.83 -5.14 -14.14
CA GLY A 72 -0.06 -4.75 -15.32
C GLY A 72 0.35 -3.28 -15.40
N THR A 73 -0.10 -2.40 -14.50
CA THR A 73 0.29 -0.97 -14.50
C THR A 73 1.62 -0.74 -13.80
N ALA A 74 1.86 -1.42 -12.67
CA ALA A 74 3.06 -1.24 -11.87
C ALA A 74 4.38 -1.48 -12.63
N PRO A 75 4.52 -2.46 -13.53
CA PRO A 75 5.77 -2.66 -14.27
C PRO A 75 6.20 -1.44 -15.09
N GLY A 76 5.26 -0.70 -15.67
CA GLY A 76 5.56 0.54 -16.40
C GLY A 76 6.09 1.64 -15.48
N TYR A 77 5.48 1.78 -14.29
CA TYR A 77 5.91 2.76 -13.29
C TYR A 77 7.26 2.39 -12.64
N LEU A 78 7.40 1.13 -12.22
CA LEU A 78 8.56 0.63 -11.47
C LEU A 78 9.76 0.31 -12.37
N ALA A 79 9.56 0.17 -13.68
CA ALA A 79 10.54 -0.34 -14.64
C ALA A 79 11.09 -1.74 -14.29
N VAL A 80 10.27 -2.55 -13.59
CA VAL A 80 10.60 -3.92 -13.16
C VAL A 80 9.43 -4.84 -13.50
N PRO A 81 9.66 -6.00 -14.17
CA PRO A 81 8.62 -6.98 -14.41
C PRO A 81 7.97 -7.49 -13.11
N ALA A 82 6.63 -7.62 -13.11
CA ALA A 82 5.89 -8.04 -11.92
C ALA A 82 6.35 -9.41 -11.35
N HIS A 83 6.81 -10.33 -12.20
CA HIS A 83 7.24 -11.66 -11.79
C HIS A 83 8.52 -11.66 -10.94
N GLU A 84 9.37 -10.64 -11.06
CA GLU A 84 10.60 -10.51 -10.26
C GLU A 84 10.29 -10.15 -8.80
N LEU A 85 9.15 -9.51 -8.56
CA LEU A 85 8.69 -9.05 -7.25
C LEU A 85 7.57 -9.91 -6.66
N ARG A 86 7.12 -10.95 -7.38
CA ARG A 86 6.08 -11.87 -6.91
C ARG A 86 6.42 -12.45 -5.54
N ASP A 87 5.46 -12.37 -4.62
CA ASP A 87 5.58 -12.79 -3.20
C ASP A 87 6.74 -12.11 -2.43
N ARG A 88 7.25 -10.98 -2.92
CA ARG A 88 8.35 -10.23 -2.32
C ARG A 88 7.92 -8.84 -1.91
N ARG A 89 8.58 -8.34 -0.87
CA ARG A 89 8.54 -6.93 -0.46
C ARG A 89 9.98 -6.45 -0.48
N VAL A 90 10.25 -5.39 -1.24
CA VAL A 90 11.60 -4.88 -1.46
C VAL A 90 11.63 -3.38 -1.20
N ASP A 91 12.79 -2.86 -0.80
CA ASP A 91 12.97 -1.43 -0.67
C ASP A 91 12.97 -0.81 -2.07
N LEU A 92 12.30 0.34 -2.25
CA LEU A 92 12.34 1.03 -3.54
C LEU A 92 13.79 1.42 -3.91
N ALA A 93 14.66 1.62 -2.91
CA ALA A 93 16.09 1.85 -3.10
C ALA A 93 16.84 0.67 -3.76
N ASP A 94 16.30 -0.55 -3.70
CA ASP A 94 16.88 -1.71 -4.36
C ASP A 94 16.48 -1.76 -5.86
N LEU A 95 15.41 -1.06 -6.24
CA LEU A 95 14.88 -1.05 -7.60
C LEU A 95 15.30 0.19 -8.38
N TRP A 96 15.38 1.34 -7.70
CA TRP A 96 15.59 2.64 -8.34
C TRP A 96 16.91 3.28 -7.91
N PRO A 97 17.51 4.13 -8.77
CA PRO A 97 18.66 4.93 -8.38
C PRO A 97 18.35 5.79 -7.16
N ALA A 98 19.29 5.84 -6.20
CA ALA A 98 19.12 6.58 -4.94
C ALA A 98 18.64 8.05 -5.08
N PRO A 99 19.05 8.84 -6.10
CA PRO A 99 18.52 10.18 -6.30
C PRO A 99 17.02 10.22 -6.60
N ALA A 100 16.47 9.23 -7.32
CA ALA A 100 15.05 9.16 -7.62
C ALA A 100 14.23 8.82 -6.37
N VAL A 101 14.70 7.85 -5.59
CA VAL A 101 14.07 7.45 -4.32
C VAL A 101 14.07 8.60 -3.32
N ARG A 102 15.19 9.33 -3.18
CA ARG A 102 15.25 10.51 -2.31
C ARG A 102 14.23 11.58 -2.70
N ARG A 103 14.12 11.91 -3.99
CA ARG A 103 13.13 12.90 -4.46
C ARG A 103 11.70 12.48 -4.13
N LEU A 104 11.35 11.22 -4.36
CA LEU A 104 10.02 10.70 -4.05
C LEU A 104 9.76 10.73 -2.54
N ARG A 105 10.72 10.24 -1.74
CA ARG A 105 10.66 10.27 -0.28
C ARG A 105 10.43 11.69 0.24
N ASP A 106 11.28 12.63 -0.16
CA ASP A 106 11.24 14.01 0.33
C ASP A 106 9.91 14.69 -0.03
N ARG A 107 9.36 14.39 -1.21
CA ARG A 107 8.03 14.85 -1.64
C ARG A 107 6.90 14.25 -0.81
N VAL A 108 6.94 12.95 -0.53
CA VAL A 108 5.91 12.25 0.26
C VAL A 108 5.95 12.71 1.72
N GLU A 109 7.15 12.93 2.27
CA GLU A 109 7.37 13.45 3.64
C GLU A 109 6.86 14.89 3.79
N ALA A 110 7.10 15.75 2.80
CA ALA A 110 6.66 17.15 2.82
C ALA A 110 5.15 17.33 2.54
N ALA A 111 4.46 16.28 2.09
CA ALA A 111 3.06 16.37 1.70
C ALA A 111 2.12 16.27 2.91
N PRO A 112 1.01 17.04 2.93
CA PRO A 112 -0.04 16.88 3.93
C PRO A 112 -0.71 15.49 3.92
N SER A 113 -0.61 14.79 2.79
CA SER A 113 -1.14 13.44 2.57
C SER A 113 -0.14 12.63 1.76
N ALA A 114 0.49 11.65 2.41
CA ALA A 114 1.41 10.73 1.75
C ALA A 114 0.73 9.94 0.61
N ALA A 115 -0.53 9.52 0.81
CA ALA A 115 -1.28 8.77 -0.20
C ALA A 115 -1.48 9.60 -1.48
N THR A 116 -1.90 10.86 -1.34
CA THR A 116 -2.08 11.77 -2.48
C THR A 116 -0.75 12.08 -3.19
N ALA A 117 0.34 12.21 -2.43
CA ALA A 117 1.65 12.43 -3.01
C ALA A 117 2.15 11.22 -3.83
N LEU A 118 1.90 10.00 -3.34
CA LEU A 118 2.21 8.76 -4.06
C LEU A 118 1.40 8.64 -5.36
N GLU A 119 0.09 8.91 -5.31
CA GLU A 119 -0.78 8.88 -6.49
C GLU A 119 -0.33 9.88 -7.56
N ALA A 120 -0.08 11.13 -7.17
CA ALA A 120 0.41 12.15 -8.09
C ALA A 120 1.77 11.76 -8.70
N ALA A 121 2.67 11.14 -7.92
CA ALA A 121 3.96 10.71 -8.43
C ALA A 121 3.83 9.56 -9.44
N ALA A 122 2.86 8.68 -9.24
CA ALA A 122 2.52 7.61 -10.19
C ALA A 122 2.01 8.16 -11.52
N LEU A 123 1.13 9.16 -11.49
CA LEU A 123 0.56 9.77 -12.69
C LEU A 123 1.59 10.55 -13.52
N GLU A 124 2.60 11.15 -12.91
CA GLU A 124 3.66 11.89 -13.62
C GLU A 124 4.64 10.98 -14.38
N ARG A 125 4.72 9.71 -13.99
CA ARG A 125 5.67 8.73 -14.54
C ARG A 125 5.04 7.76 -15.55
N ALA A 126 3.71 7.72 -15.63
CA ALA A 126 2.95 6.89 -16.57
C ALA A 126 2.92 7.52 -17.97
#